data_AF-A0A016VDB8-F1
#
_entry.id   AF-A0A016VDB8-F1
#
_cell.length_a   1.000
_cell.length_b   1.000
_cell.length_c   1.000
_cell.angle_alpha   90.00
_cell.angle_beta   90.00
_cell.angle_gamma   90.00
#
_symmetry.space_group_name_H-M   'P 1'
#
loop_
_entity.id
_entity.type
_entity.pdbx_description
1 polymer ?
#
loop_
_entity_poly.entity_id
_entity_poly.type
_entity_poly.pdbx_seq_one_letter_code
_entity_poly.pdbx_strand_id
1 'polypeptide(L)'
;MSDAEEDVMAQIREMEKTFMKKKQAEANRQAIRYERWKMEHAEAQQRALEFKAYWERRHKDDRDLWRNKDFANAVDKMSRAGYKGEYGHHEVPEEDKTKLDALYMQATFGDYDGNDALGCAEEWKQLSGKEKVEAQREFIHMTNKMITRYGWNPPEGWF
;
A
#
# COMPACT_ATOMS: atom_id res chain seq x y z
N MET A 1 70.98 17.97 44.39
CA MET A 1 70.30 16.72 43.98
C MET A 1 71.32 15.91 43.23
N SER A 2 71.37 14.60 43.42
CA SER A 2 72.32 13.75 42.69
C SER A 2 71.85 13.55 41.25
N ASP A 3 72.76 13.42 40.29
CA ASP A 3 72.43 13.24 38.86
C ASP A 3 71.46 12.05 38.63
N ALA A 4 71.50 11.05 39.51
CA ALA A 4 70.58 9.90 39.50
C ALA A 4 69.13 10.27 39.89
N GLU A 5 68.94 11.24 40.79
CA GLU A 5 67.59 11.72 41.16
C GLU A 5 66.98 12.58 40.05
N GLU A 6 67.79 13.36 39.34
CA GLU A 6 67.32 14.14 38.18
C GLU A 6 66.92 13.24 37.01
N ASP A 7 67.66 12.16 36.74
CA ASP A 7 67.35 11.22 35.66
C ASP A 7 66.05 10.42 35.95
N VAL A 8 65.85 9.98 37.20
CA VAL A 8 64.61 9.32 37.62
C VAL A 8 63.41 10.27 37.49
N MET A 9 63.56 11.54 37.88
CA MET A 9 62.50 12.55 37.75
C MET A 9 62.22 12.90 36.28
N ALA A 10 63.22 12.85 35.40
CA ALA A 10 63.04 13.01 33.96
C ALA A 10 62.25 11.86 33.35
N GLN A 11 62.57 10.61 33.72
CA GLN A 11 61.85 9.41 33.28
C GLN A 11 60.38 9.42 33.74
N ILE A 12 60.09 9.84 34.98
CA ILE A 12 58.72 9.99 35.48
C ILE A 12 57.94 11.03 34.67
N ARG A 13 58.54 12.19 34.37
CA ARG A 13 57.89 13.24 33.56
C ARG A 13 57.61 12.78 32.12
N GLU A 14 58.47 11.95 31.55
CA GLU A 14 58.28 11.41 30.20
C GLU A 14 57.20 10.31 30.18
N MET A 15 57.16 9.47 31.21
CA MET A 15 56.07 8.51 31.43
C MET A 15 54.72 9.21 31.64
N GLU A 16 54.66 10.31 32.39
CA GLU A 16 53.45 11.12 32.56
C GLU A 16 52.99 11.75 31.23
N LYS A 17 53.92 12.30 30.45
CA LYS A 17 53.60 12.87 29.12
C LYS A 17 53.05 11.82 28.16
N THR A 18 53.64 10.62 28.14
CA THR A 18 53.17 9.53 27.28
C THR A 18 51.82 8.98 27.74
N PHE A 19 51.60 8.87 29.06
CA PHE A 19 50.31 8.51 29.64
C PHE A 19 49.21 9.53 29.28
N MET A 20 49.48 10.83 29.43
CA MET A 20 48.53 11.89 29.09
C MET A 20 48.21 11.91 27.60
N LYS A 21 49.20 11.70 26.72
CA LYS A 21 48.97 11.54 25.28
C LYS A 21 48.08 10.34 24.96
N LYS A 22 48.31 9.19 25.59
CA LYS A 22 47.47 7.98 25.42
C LYS A 22 46.03 8.24 25.88
N LYS A 23 45.85 8.84 27.05
CA LYS A 23 44.53 9.19 27.59
C LYS A 23 43.76 10.15 26.66
N GLN A 24 44.44 11.15 26.11
CA GLN A 24 43.83 12.08 25.16
C GLN A 24 43.49 11.42 23.82
N ALA A 25 44.36 10.54 23.31
CA ALA A 25 44.06 9.78 22.10
C ALA A 25 42.86 8.84 22.28
N GLU A 26 42.72 8.22 23.45
CA GLU A 26 41.57 7.38 23.79
C GLU A 26 40.28 8.19 23.89
N ALA A 27 40.30 9.35 24.56
CA ALA A 27 39.17 10.27 24.62
C ALA A 27 38.73 10.73 23.22
N ASN A 28 39.68 11.07 22.34
CA ASN A 28 39.39 11.45 20.96
C ASN A 28 38.75 10.28 20.17
N ARG A 29 39.23 9.05 20.36
CA ARG A 29 38.62 7.85 19.72
C ARG A 29 37.20 7.61 20.21
N GLN A 30 36.95 7.78 21.50
CA GLN A 30 35.61 7.64 22.08
C GLN A 30 34.66 8.72 21.54
N ALA A 31 35.12 9.97 21.44
CA ALA A 31 34.35 11.06 20.85
C ALA A 31 33.99 10.80 19.39
N ILE A 32 34.97 10.39 18.56
CA ILE A 32 34.75 10.02 17.15
C ILE A 32 33.75 8.87 17.04
N ARG A 33 33.87 7.83 17.89
CA ARG A 33 32.96 6.70 17.89
C ARG A 33 31.53 7.12 18.25
N TYR A 34 31.38 8.01 19.22
CA TYR A 34 30.09 8.51 19.65
C TYR A 34 29.41 9.34 18.57
N GLU A 35 30.16 10.24 17.91
CA GLU A 35 29.63 11.02 16.79
C GLU A 35 29.23 10.13 15.61
N ARG A 36 30.04 9.11 15.29
CA ARG A 36 29.68 8.11 14.28
C ARG A 36 28.41 7.35 14.64
N TRP A 37 28.29 6.91 15.89
CA TRP A 37 27.09 6.22 16.37
C TRP A 37 25.84 7.09 16.27
N LYS A 38 25.93 8.39 16.59
CA LYS A 38 24.80 9.33 16.42
C LYS A 38 24.35 9.41 14.97
N MET A 39 25.29 9.51 14.03
CA MET A 39 24.95 9.56 12.59
C MET A 39 24.31 8.26 12.13
N GLU A 40 24.90 7.11 12.48
CA GLU A 40 24.35 5.79 12.15
C GLU A 40 22.96 5.57 12.75
N HIS A 41 22.72 6.05 13.97
CA HIS A 41 21.41 6.01 14.62
C HIS A 41 20.38 6.87 13.89
N ALA A 42 20.75 8.10 13.49
CA ALA A 42 19.87 8.97 12.72
C ALA A 42 19.54 8.37 11.34
N GLU A 43 20.53 7.82 10.63
CA GLU A 43 20.31 7.10 9.37
C GLU A 43 19.39 5.88 9.55
N ALA A 44 19.59 5.10 10.62
CA ALA A 44 18.74 3.96 10.92
C ALA A 44 17.28 4.38 11.17
N GLN A 45 17.05 5.50 11.86
CA GLN A 45 15.71 6.07 12.03
C GLN A 45 15.09 6.50 10.70
N GLN A 46 15.85 7.15 9.82
CA GLN A 46 15.37 7.53 8.49
C GLN A 46 15.03 6.30 7.64
N ARG A 47 15.91 5.29 7.59
CA ARG A 47 15.63 4.02 6.90
C ARG A 47 14.38 3.32 7.45
N ALA A 48 14.14 3.38 8.76
CA ALA A 48 12.93 2.80 9.35
C ALA A 48 11.66 3.53 8.88
N LEU A 49 11.70 4.87 8.75
CA LEU A 49 10.59 5.66 8.19
C LEU A 49 10.35 5.32 6.71
N GLU A 50 11.41 5.26 5.91
CA GLU A 50 11.34 4.89 4.49
C GLU A 50 10.77 3.47 4.31
N PHE A 51 11.25 2.52 5.12
CA PHE A 51 10.78 1.14 5.09
C PHE A 51 9.29 1.04 5.47
N LYS A 52 8.86 1.77 6.50
CA LYS A 52 7.45 1.85 6.88
C LYS A 52 6.60 2.40 5.74
N ALA A 53 7.01 3.51 5.13
CA ALA A 53 6.29 4.13 4.01
C ALA A 53 6.22 3.21 2.78
N TYR A 54 7.29 2.47 2.48
CA TYR A 54 7.32 1.46 1.42
C TYR A 54 6.29 0.36 1.66
N TRP A 55 6.25 -0.22 2.86
CA TRP A 55 5.30 -1.28 3.20
C TRP A 55 3.85 -0.80 3.24
N GLU A 56 3.59 0.42 3.73
CA GLU A 56 2.26 1.02 3.68
C GLU A 56 1.77 1.18 2.24
N ARG A 57 2.63 1.66 1.33
CA ARG A 57 2.31 1.74 -0.10
C ARG A 57 2.04 0.35 -0.68
N ARG A 58 2.91 -0.63 -0.41
CA ARG A 58 2.77 -2.00 -0.92
C ARG A 58 1.48 -2.67 -0.45
N HIS A 59 1.10 -2.49 0.82
CA HIS A 59 -0.15 -3.00 1.36
C HIS A 59 -1.39 -2.37 0.72
N LYS A 60 -1.30 -1.08 0.34
CA LYS A 60 -2.35 -0.42 -0.43
C LYS A 60 -2.44 -1.02 -1.84
N ASP A 61 -1.31 -1.16 -2.53
CA ASP A 61 -1.26 -1.71 -3.88
C ASP A 61 -1.75 -3.16 -3.95
N ASP A 62 -1.36 -4.02 -2.99
CA ASP A 62 -1.85 -5.41 -2.92
C ASP A 62 -3.36 -5.49 -2.65
N ARG A 63 -3.88 -4.59 -1.81
CA ARG A 63 -5.32 -4.49 -1.54
C ARG A 63 -6.10 -4.06 -2.78
N ASP A 64 -5.54 -3.14 -3.57
CA ASP A 64 -6.17 -2.65 -4.79
C ASP A 64 -6.06 -3.67 -5.94
N LEU A 65 -4.95 -4.42 -6.02
CA LEU A 65 -4.77 -5.54 -6.96
C LEU A 65 -5.82 -6.63 -6.74
N TRP A 66 -6.04 -7.04 -5.49
CA TRP A 66 -7.04 -8.06 -5.18
C TRP A 66 -8.45 -7.57 -5.48
N ARG A 67 -8.75 -6.28 -5.20
CA ARG A 67 -10.03 -5.67 -5.55
C ARG A 67 -10.28 -5.64 -7.05
N ASN A 68 -9.27 -5.33 -7.86
CA ASN A 68 -9.40 -5.34 -9.31
C ASN A 68 -9.70 -6.75 -9.84
N LYS A 69 -9.11 -7.80 -9.23
CA LYS A 69 -9.43 -9.20 -9.56
C LYS A 69 -10.87 -9.53 -9.19
N ASP A 70 -11.34 -9.15 -8.01
CA ASP A 70 -12.72 -9.39 -7.57
C ASP A 70 -13.72 -8.62 -8.42
N PHE A 71 -13.39 -7.38 -8.82
CA PHE A 71 -14.19 -6.59 -9.73
C PHE A 71 -14.30 -7.24 -11.11
N ALA A 72 -13.18 -7.68 -11.69
CA ALA A 72 -13.20 -8.40 -12.96
C ALA A 72 -14.03 -9.70 -12.89
N ASN A 73 -13.92 -10.45 -11.80
CA ASN A 73 -14.75 -11.63 -11.56
C ASN A 73 -16.25 -11.29 -11.43
N ALA A 74 -16.58 -10.18 -10.77
CA ALA A 74 -17.96 -9.70 -10.67
C ALA A 74 -18.52 -9.29 -12.04
N VAL A 75 -17.74 -8.60 -12.87
CA VAL A 75 -18.10 -8.24 -14.25
C VAL A 75 -18.36 -9.49 -15.09
N ASP A 76 -17.46 -10.48 -15.03
CA ASP A 76 -17.66 -11.75 -15.74
C ASP A 76 -18.94 -12.47 -15.30
N LYS A 77 -19.20 -12.54 -13.99
CA LYS A 77 -20.43 -13.14 -13.49
C LYS A 77 -21.68 -12.38 -13.92
N MET A 78 -21.67 -11.05 -13.87
CA MET A 78 -22.81 -10.24 -14.33
C MET A 78 -23.08 -10.36 -15.83
N SER A 79 -22.06 -10.56 -16.65
CA SER A 79 -22.22 -10.78 -18.10
C SER A 79 -23.08 -12.01 -18.44
N ARG A 80 -23.16 -12.96 -17.51
CA ARG A 80 -23.91 -14.22 -17.61
C ARG A 80 -25.02 -14.29 -16.56
N ALA A 81 -25.32 -13.17 -15.90
CA ALA A 81 -26.33 -13.13 -14.84
C ALA A 81 -27.72 -13.32 -15.42
N GLY A 82 -28.54 -13.99 -14.62
CA GLY A 82 -29.84 -14.49 -15.05
C GLY A 82 -29.77 -15.98 -15.38
N TYR A 83 -30.47 -16.77 -14.57
CA TYR A 83 -30.57 -18.20 -14.75
C TYR A 83 -31.40 -18.53 -15.99
N LYS A 84 -30.86 -19.40 -16.85
CA LYS A 84 -31.58 -19.96 -17.99
C LYS A 84 -31.30 -21.45 -18.01
N GLY A 85 -32.25 -22.24 -17.50
CA GLY A 85 -32.08 -23.69 -17.41
C GLY A 85 -33.41 -24.43 -17.27
N GLU A 86 -33.32 -25.73 -17.01
CA GLU A 86 -34.48 -26.63 -16.93
C GLU A 86 -35.51 -26.19 -15.88
N TYR A 87 -35.06 -25.56 -14.79
CA TYR A 87 -35.90 -25.12 -13.68
C TYR A 87 -36.47 -23.70 -13.82
N GLY A 88 -36.28 -23.04 -14.96
CA GLY A 88 -36.90 -21.74 -15.27
C GLY A 88 -35.96 -20.70 -15.88
N HIS A 89 -36.53 -19.51 -16.11
CA HIS A 89 -35.84 -18.34 -16.64
C HIS A 89 -36.00 -17.17 -15.68
N HIS A 90 -34.90 -16.71 -15.11
CA HIS A 90 -34.84 -15.54 -14.26
C HIS A 90 -33.90 -14.54 -14.89
N GLU A 91 -34.41 -13.41 -15.35
CA GLU A 91 -33.59 -12.33 -15.90
C GLU A 91 -33.43 -11.22 -14.86
N VAL A 92 -32.24 -10.60 -14.87
CA VAL A 92 -31.99 -9.40 -14.07
C VAL A 92 -32.79 -8.24 -14.66
N PRO A 93 -33.53 -7.46 -13.85
CA PRO A 93 -34.27 -6.28 -14.32
C PRO A 93 -33.36 -5.27 -15.02
N GLU A 94 -33.89 -4.60 -16.04
CA GLU A 94 -33.12 -3.66 -16.86
C GLU A 94 -32.65 -2.43 -16.07
N GLU A 95 -33.44 -1.97 -15.08
CA GLU A 95 -33.06 -0.89 -14.17
C GLU A 95 -31.80 -1.26 -13.36
N ASP A 96 -31.73 -2.51 -12.89
CA ASP A 96 -30.59 -3.01 -12.11
C ASP A 96 -29.34 -3.15 -12.99
N LYS A 97 -29.50 -3.55 -14.26
CA LYS A 97 -28.39 -3.55 -15.23
C LYS A 97 -27.89 -2.15 -15.51
N THR A 98 -28.79 -1.20 -15.73
CA THR A 98 -28.44 0.21 -16.00
C THR A 98 -27.63 0.82 -14.86
N LYS A 99 -27.99 0.51 -13.60
CA LYS A 99 -27.23 0.93 -12.41
C LYS A 99 -25.85 0.28 -12.35
N LEU A 100 -25.75 -1.01 -12.68
CA LEU A 100 -24.48 -1.73 -12.73
C LEU A 100 -23.57 -1.16 -13.84
N ASP A 101 -24.12 -0.84 -15.01
CA ASP A 101 -23.38 -0.21 -16.11
C ASP A 101 -22.86 1.17 -15.70
N ALA A 102 -23.68 1.99 -15.03
CA ALA A 102 -23.24 3.27 -14.47
C ALA A 102 -22.08 3.10 -13.46
N LEU A 103 -22.20 2.14 -12.54
CA LEU A 103 -21.14 1.81 -11.58
C LEU A 103 -19.86 1.31 -12.27
N TYR A 104 -20.00 0.53 -13.34
CA TYR A 104 -18.88 0.08 -14.16
C TYR A 104 -18.16 1.27 -14.83
N MET A 105 -18.92 2.21 -15.41
CA MET A 105 -18.36 3.42 -16.00
C MET A 105 -17.63 4.27 -14.94
N GLN A 106 -18.22 4.48 -13.77
CA GLN A 106 -17.58 5.20 -12.67
C GLN A 106 -16.30 4.51 -12.17
N ALA A 107 -16.32 3.18 -12.04
CA ALA A 107 -15.17 2.40 -11.59
C ALA A 107 -14.00 2.42 -12.58
N THR A 108 -14.28 2.50 -13.88
CA THR A 108 -13.28 2.43 -14.95
C THR A 108 -12.81 3.81 -15.40
N PHE A 109 -13.74 4.67 -15.81
CA PHE A 109 -13.45 5.99 -16.38
C PHE A 109 -13.42 7.07 -15.30
N GLY A 110 -14.22 6.96 -14.25
CA GLY A 110 -14.39 8.01 -13.24
C GLY A 110 -15.65 8.80 -13.51
N ASP A 111 -15.65 10.10 -13.21
CA ASP A 111 -16.81 10.96 -13.42
C ASP A 111 -17.28 11.00 -14.88
N TYR A 112 -18.56 11.29 -15.05
CA TYR A 112 -19.25 11.35 -16.33
C TYR A 112 -18.50 12.22 -17.36
N ASP A 113 -18.33 11.68 -18.56
CA ASP A 113 -17.48 12.24 -19.62
C ASP A 113 -18.23 13.12 -20.64
N GLY A 114 -19.54 13.27 -20.50
CA GLY A 114 -20.38 14.00 -21.47
C GLY A 114 -21.02 13.14 -22.55
N ASN A 115 -20.87 11.81 -22.52
CA ASN A 115 -21.47 10.91 -23.50
C ASN A 115 -22.94 10.57 -23.16
N ASP A 116 -23.88 11.33 -23.71
CA ASP A 116 -25.33 11.12 -23.50
C ASP A 116 -25.91 9.93 -24.30
N ALA A 117 -25.12 9.31 -25.18
CA ALA A 117 -25.59 8.17 -25.98
C ALA A 117 -25.64 6.85 -25.19
N LEU A 118 -25.07 6.81 -23.99
CA LEU A 118 -25.06 5.63 -23.13
C LEU A 118 -26.43 5.47 -22.45
N GLY A 119 -26.97 4.25 -22.47
CA GLY A 119 -28.23 3.93 -21.76
C GLY A 119 -28.16 4.17 -20.25
N CYS A 120 -26.95 4.14 -19.67
CA CYS A 120 -26.69 4.41 -18.26
C CYS A 120 -26.26 5.86 -17.95
N ALA A 121 -26.31 6.79 -18.91
CA ALA A 121 -25.78 8.15 -18.74
C ALA A 121 -26.41 8.89 -17.56
N GLU A 122 -27.73 8.82 -17.40
CA GLU A 122 -28.44 9.51 -16.31
C GLU A 122 -28.09 8.93 -14.92
N GLU A 123 -27.92 7.61 -14.82
CA GLU A 123 -27.45 6.96 -13.60
C GLU A 123 -25.98 7.28 -13.33
N TRP A 124 -25.13 7.36 -14.37
CA TRP A 124 -23.72 7.69 -14.23
C TRP A 124 -23.50 9.13 -13.73
N LYS A 125 -24.30 10.09 -14.23
CA LYS A 125 -24.30 11.48 -13.74
C LYS A 125 -24.59 11.58 -12.24
N GLN A 126 -25.44 10.71 -11.69
CA GLN A 126 -25.74 10.67 -10.25
C GLN A 126 -24.57 10.19 -9.39
N LEU A 127 -23.58 9.53 -9.99
CA LEU A 127 -22.38 9.02 -9.31
C LEU A 127 -21.23 10.04 -9.28
N SER A 128 -21.45 11.28 -9.74
CA SER A 128 -20.43 12.32 -9.78
C SER A 128 -19.74 12.50 -8.42
N GLY A 129 -18.41 12.46 -8.41
CA GLY A 129 -17.58 12.59 -7.21
C GLY A 129 -17.39 11.29 -6.41
N LYS A 130 -18.01 10.17 -6.83
CA LYS A 130 -17.79 8.85 -6.20
C LYS A 130 -16.41 8.32 -6.59
N GLU A 131 -15.62 7.87 -5.62
CA GLU A 131 -14.31 7.30 -5.91
C GLU A 131 -14.42 5.97 -6.67
N LYS A 132 -13.46 5.69 -7.56
CA LYS A 132 -13.41 4.42 -8.32
C LYS A 132 -13.49 3.19 -7.41
N VAL A 133 -12.80 3.23 -6.27
CA VAL A 133 -12.79 2.15 -5.28
C VAL A 133 -14.16 1.92 -4.66
N GLU A 134 -14.92 2.99 -4.40
CA GLU A 134 -16.26 2.89 -3.85
C GLU A 134 -17.23 2.34 -4.89
N ALA A 135 -17.15 2.81 -6.14
CA ALA A 135 -17.91 2.27 -7.25
C ALA A 135 -17.66 0.77 -7.47
N GLN A 136 -16.40 0.31 -7.40
CA GLN A 136 -16.05 -1.12 -7.47
C GLN A 136 -16.70 -1.93 -6.35
N ARG A 137 -16.65 -1.43 -5.10
CA ARG A 137 -17.26 -2.12 -3.95
C ARG A 137 -18.77 -2.25 -4.09
N GLU A 138 -19.42 -1.17 -4.51
CA GLU A 138 -20.86 -1.13 -4.72
C GLU A 138 -21.27 -2.06 -5.88
N PHE A 139 -20.50 -2.07 -6.97
CA PHE A 139 -20.70 -2.99 -8.09
C PHE A 139 -20.62 -4.45 -7.65
N ILE A 140 -19.58 -4.83 -6.90
CA ILE A 140 -19.41 -6.20 -6.39
C ILE A 140 -20.57 -6.56 -5.44
N HIS A 141 -20.97 -5.64 -4.57
CA HIS A 141 -22.07 -5.86 -3.64
C HIS A 141 -23.40 -6.09 -4.38
N MET A 142 -23.73 -5.22 -5.34
CA MET A 142 -24.93 -5.38 -6.18
C MET A 142 -24.88 -6.67 -6.98
N THR A 143 -23.74 -6.97 -7.59
CA THR A 143 -23.53 -8.22 -8.34
C THR A 143 -23.85 -9.45 -7.52
N ASN A 144 -23.30 -9.56 -6.30
CA ASN A 144 -23.56 -10.69 -5.43
C ASN A 144 -25.06 -10.80 -5.06
N LYS A 145 -25.72 -9.66 -4.83
CA LYS A 145 -27.17 -9.61 -4.57
C LYS A 145 -27.97 -10.09 -5.78
N MET A 146 -27.60 -9.68 -7.00
CA MET A 146 -28.28 -10.08 -8.23
C MET A 146 -28.10 -11.56 -8.53
N ILE A 147 -26.88 -12.08 -8.44
CA ILE A 147 -26.59 -13.50 -8.66
C ILE A 147 -27.33 -14.36 -7.65
N THR A 148 -27.40 -13.94 -6.39
CA THR A 148 -28.15 -14.67 -5.35
C THR A 148 -29.64 -14.71 -5.66
N ARG A 149 -30.19 -13.63 -6.24
CA ARG A 149 -31.64 -13.50 -6.49
C ARG A 149 -32.10 -14.11 -7.81
N TYR A 150 -31.33 -13.91 -8.87
CA TYR A 150 -31.71 -14.27 -10.24
C TYR A 150 -30.88 -15.44 -10.79
N GLY A 151 -29.90 -15.92 -10.02
CA GLY A 151 -28.97 -16.94 -10.46
C GLY A 151 -27.94 -16.44 -11.46
N TRP A 152 -27.01 -17.33 -11.78
CA TRP A 152 -25.94 -17.12 -12.75
C TRP A 152 -25.65 -18.44 -13.43
N ASN A 153 -25.36 -18.40 -14.73
CA ASN A 153 -24.96 -19.58 -15.49
C ASN A 153 -23.43 -19.63 -15.57
N PRO A 154 -22.76 -20.50 -14.77
CA PRO A 154 -21.31 -20.61 -14.80
C PRO A 154 -20.82 -21.15 -16.16
N PRO A 155 -19.58 -20.82 -16.57
CA PRO A 155 -18.96 -21.42 -17.75
C PRO A 155 -18.84 -22.94 -17.63
N GLU A 156 -18.75 -23.61 -18.77
CA GLU A 156 -18.44 -25.04 -18.83
C GLU A 156 -17.09 -25.33 -18.13
N GLY A 157 -17.07 -26.28 -17.20
CA GLY A 157 -15.87 -26.65 -16.44
C GLY A 157 -15.55 -25.80 -15.19
N TRP A 158 -16.49 -24.98 -14.71
CA TRP A 158 -16.31 -24.12 -13.51
C TRP A 158 -16.45 -24.86 -12.16
N PHE A 159 -16.58 -26.19 -12.16
CA PHE A 159 -16.79 -27.01 -10.95
C PHE A 159 -15.50 -27.63 -10.42
#